data_AF-A0A2N5SXE9-F1
#
_entry.id   AF-A0A2N5SXE9-F1
#
_cell.length_a   1.000
_cell.length_b   1.000
_cell.length_c   1.000
_cell.angle_alpha   90.00
_cell.angle_beta   90.00
_cell.angle_gamma   90.00
#
_symmetry.space_group_name_H-M   'P 1'
#
loop_
_entity.id
_entity.type
_entity.pdbx_description
1 polymer ?
#
loop_
_entity_poly.entity_id
_entity_poly.type
_entity_poly.pdbx_seq_one_letter_code
_entity_poly.pdbx_strand_id
1 'polypeptide(L)'
;MTSGNQSLSDLASLQPTDTPIQLHPLPMAKASAATTRFVWSEAPSLELLSYVNVLKDEHAELMLQPGFTSFRRFFLANIDLKDAFPLLVGIKNNALLRRYLELMNARNVSISFLMSLRNLSFN
;
A
#
# COMPACT_ATOMS: atom_id res chain seq x y z
N MET A 1 85.03 -26.51 -2.15
CA MET A 1 85.48 -27.10 -3.43
C MET A 1 84.30 -27.89 -3.99
N THR A 2 83.91 -27.60 -5.25
CA THR A 2 83.33 -28.46 -6.32
C THR A 2 82.35 -29.56 -5.86
N SER A 3 81.16 -29.78 -6.41
CA SER A 3 80.70 -29.86 -7.80
C SER A 3 79.26 -30.38 -7.70
N GLY A 4 78.29 -29.90 -8.46
CA GLY A 4 77.89 -30.59 -9.70
C GLY A 4 76.39 -30.89 -9.61
N ASN A 5 75.57 -30.17 -10.39
CA ASN A 5 75.07 -30.55 -11.72
C ASN A 5 73.93 -31.59 -11.58
N GLN A 6 72.68 -31.12 -11.53
CA GLN A 6 71.75 -31.03 -12.67
C GLN A 6 71.26 -32.39 -13.19
N SER A 7 69.94 -32.64 -13.06
CA SER A 7 69.18 -33.22 -14.15
C SER A 7 67.71 -32.82 -14.06
N LEU A 8 67.27 -32.02 -15.04
CA LEU A 8 65.87 -31.87 -15.39
C LEU A 8 65.36 -33.22 -15.91
N SER A 9 64.20 -33.65 -15.43
CA SER A 9 63.32 -34.49 -16.25
C SER A 9 61.87 -34.13 -15.94
N ASP A 10 61.22 -33.73 -17.02
CA ASP A 10 59.80 -33.89 -17.31
C ASP A 10 58.75 -32.96 -16.66
N LEU A 11 58.40 -32.00 -17.51
CA LEU A 11 57.08 -31.43 -17.75
C LEU A 11 55.91 -32.42 -17.55
N ALA A 12 54.76 -31.81 -17.21
CA ALA A 12 53.39 -32.28 -17.41
C ALA A 12 52.71 -33.06 -16.27
N SER A 13 52.04 -32.30 -15.39
CA SER A 13 50.61 -32.51 -15.16
C SER A 13 49.98 -31.25 -14.56
N LEU A 14 49.36 -30.45 -15.42
CA LEU A 14 48.32 -29.50 -15.02
C LEU A 14 47.14 -30.33 -14.48
N GLN A 15 47.07 -30.51 -13.16
CA GLN A 15 45.82 -30.91 -12.52
C GLN A 15 45.00 -29.65 -12.24
N PRO A 16 43.71 -29.58 -12.64
CA PRO A 16 42.84 -28.54 -12.15
C PRO A 16 42.57 -28.81 -10.67
N THR A 17 43.06 -27.94 -9.80
CA THR A 17 42.67 -27.94 -8.38
C THR A 17 41.21 -27.50 -8.30
N ASP A 18 40.31 -28.48 -8.33
CA ASP A 18 38.90 -28.34 -7.99
C ASP A 18 38.80 -27.97 -6.50
N THR A 19 38.95 -26.69 -6.20
CA THR A 19 38.71 -26.15 -4.87
C THR A 19 37.21 -25.91 -4.76
N PRO A 20 36.46 -26.62 -3.91
CA PRO A 20 35.05 -26.34 -3.74
C PRO A 20 34.91 -24.97 -3.09
N ILE A 21 34.24 -24.05 -3.80
CA ILE A 21 33.82 -22.75 -3.27
C ILE A 21 32.91 -23.05 -2.08
N GLN A 22 33.42 -22.89 -0.86
CA GLN A 22 32.59 -22.92 0.35
C GLN A 22 31.69 -21.69 0.30
N LEU A 23 30.47 -21.87 -0.21
CA LEU A 23 29.43 -20.85 -0.25
C LEU A 23 29.00 -20.56 1.19
N HIS A 24 29.62 -19.56 1.83
CA HIS A 24 29.10 -19.00 3.06
C HIS A 24 27.70 -18.46 2.77
N PRO A 25 26.65 -18.87 3.49
CA PRO A 25 25.35 -18.21 3.34
C PRO A 25 25.55 -16.74 3.71
N LEU A 26 25.40 -15.84 2.73
CA LEU A 26 25.26 -14.41 2.98
C LEU A 26 24.12 -14.25 3.99
N PRO A 27 24.24 -13.36 4.99
CA PRO A 27 23.13 -13.10 5.90
C PRO A 27 21.94 -12.73 5.03
N MET A 28 20.89 -13.56 5.05
CA MET A 28 19.62 -13.23 4.41
C MET A 28 19.25 -11.87 4.95
N ALA A 29 19.31 -10.86 4.07
CA ALA A 29 18.81 -9.55 4.38
C ALA A 29 17.40 -9.77 4.91
N LYS A 30 17.22 -9.50 6.21
CA LYS A 30 15.91 -9.46 6.83
C LYS A 30 15.10 -8.59 5.89
N ALA A 31 14.16 -9.19 5.17
CA ALA A 31 13.28 -8.45 4.29
C ALA A 31 12.65 -7.39 5.19
N SER A 32 13.17 -6.16 5.08
CA SER A 32 12.57 -5.01 5.71
C SER A 32 11.17 -5.04 5.16
N ALA A 33 10.20 -5.34 6.02
CA ALA A 33 8.80 -5.35 5.65
C ALA A 33 8.54 -3.94 5.10
N ALA A 34 8.65 -3.81 3.79
CA ALA A 34 8.37 -2.59 3.09
C ALA A 34 6.90 -2.38 3.39
N THR A 35 6.60 -1.44 4.29
CA THR A 35 5.22 -1.06 4.54
C THR A 35 4.74 -0.53 3.19
N THR A 36 4.02 -1.36 2.44
CA THR A 36 3.49 -1.00 1.15
C THR A 36 2.54 0.15 1.44
N ARG A 37 2.97 1.36 1.12
CA ARG A 37 2.16 2.56 1.37
C ARG A 37 0.89 2.37 0.56
N PHE A 38 -0.25 2.35 1.23
CA PHE A 38 -1.53 2.32 0.56
C PHE A 38 -1.63 3.53 -0.37
N VAL A 39 -1.79 3.28 -1.67
CA VAL A 39 -1.93 4.33 -2.69
C VAL A 39 -3.41 4.49 -2.99
N TRP A 40 -3.92 5.71 -2.85
CA TRP A 40 -5.28 6.05 -3.21
C TRP A 40 -5.45 6.10 -4.73
N SER A 41 -5.76 4.96 -5.33
CA SER A 41 -6.25 4.88 -6.71
C SER A 41 -7.75 5.20 -6.79
N GLU A 42 -8.31 5.16 -7.99
CA GLU A 42 -9.72 5.48 -8.25
C GLU A 42 -10.69 4.55 -7.49
N ALA A 43 -10.50 3.23 -7.60
CA ALA A 43 -11.37 2.23 -6.97
C ALA A 43 -11.57 2.42 -5.45
N PRO A 44 -10.50 2.47 -4.61
CA PRO A 44 -10.67 2.72 -3.18
C PRO A 44 -11.22 4.11 -2.88
N SER A 45 -11.00 5.10 -3.76
CA SER A 45 -11.59 6.43 -3.60
C SER A 45 -13.10 6.41 -3.84
N LEU A 46 -13.59 5.66 -4.84
CA LEU A 46 -15.03 5.45 -5.09
C LEU A 46 -15.67 4.67 -3.96
N GLU A 47 -15.01 3.62 -3.48
CA GLU A 47 -15.50 2.82 -2.36
C GLU A 47 -15.61 3.63 -1.06
N LEU A 48 -14.64 4.53 -0.81
CA LEU A 48 -14.73 5.50 0.28
C LEU A 48 -15.95 6.42 0.16
N LEU A 49 -16.33 6.84 -1.06
CA LEU A 49 -17.52 7.67 -1.25
C LEU A 49 -18.80 6.88 -0.94
N SER A 50 -18.87 5.62 -1.37
CA SER A 50 -20.00 4.73 -1.04
C SER A 50 -20.11 4.51 0.47
N TYR A 51 -18.99 4.21 1.14
CA TYR A 51 -18.92 4.06 2.60
C TYR A 51 -19.41 5.31 3.34
N VAL A 52 -18.96 6.49 2.91
CA VAL A 52 -19.39 7.77 3.51
C VAL A 52 -20.89 8.00 3.32
N ASN A 53 -21.46 7.62 2.17
CA ASN A 53 -22.90 7.77 1.94
C ASN A 53 -23.71 6.90 2.91
N VAL A 54 -23.35 5.62 3.09
CA VAL A 54 -24.01 4.73 4.06
C VAL A 54 -23.96 5.34 5.47
N LEU A 55 -22.79 5.80 5.91
CA LEU A 55 -22.65 6.44 7.21
C LEU A 55 -23.47 7.73 7.35
N LYS A 56 -23.68 8.47 6.25
CA LYS A 56 -24.51 9.68 6.29
C LYS A 56 -25.99 9.35 6.43
N ASP A 57 -26.45 8.28 5.79
CA ASP A 57 -27.83 7.82 5.89
C ASP A 57 -28.12 7.36 7.32
N GLU A 58 -27.26 6.52 7.91
CA GLU A 58 -27.36 6.11 9.32
C GLU A 58 -27.28 7.30 10.29
N HIS A 59 -26.38 8.24 10.02
CA HIS A 59 -26.23 9.43 10.85
C HIS A 59 -27.47 10.32 10.79
N ALA A 60 -28.14 10.41 9.65
CA ALA A 60 -29.38 11.17 9.48
C ALA A 60 -30.55 10.58 10.29
N GLU A 61 -30.61 9.26 10.44
CA GLU A 61 -31.57 8.62 11.34
C GLU A 61 -31.29 8.97 12.80
N LEU A 62 -30.00 8.98 13.19
CA LEU A 62 -29.57 9.36 14.54
C LEU A 62 -29.72 10.85 14.85
N MET A 63 -29.77 11.72 13.83
CA MET A 63 -30.05 13.16 13.98
C MET A 63 -31.39 13.46 14.65
N LEU A 64 -32.32 12.52 14.61
CA LEU A 64 -33.65 12.68 15.20
C LEU A 64 -33.64 12.53 16.73
N GLN A 65 -32.52 12.10 17.33
CA GLN A 65 -32.41 11.85 18.77
C GLN A 65 -31.80 13.03 19.56
N PRO A 66 -32.25 13.29 20.81
CA PRO A 66 -31.64 14.28 21.69
C PRO A 66 -30.19 13.92 22.04
N GLY A 67 -29.29 14.92 22.14
CA GLY A 67 -27.87 14.69 22.48
C GLY A 67 -26.95 14.44 21.27
N PHE A 68 -27.37 14.93 20.10
CA PHE A 68 -26.75 14.63 18.81
C PHE A 68 -25.24 14.87 18.72
N THR A 69 -24.57 13.95 18.03
CA THR A 69 -23.13 13.97 17.76
C THR A 69 -22.86 14.37 16.32
N SER A 70 -21.93 15.29 16.08
CA SER A 70 -21.58 15.72 14.71
C SER A 70 -21.11 14.55 13.84
N PHE A 71 -21.36 14.64 12.52
CA PHE A 71 -20.98 13.59 11.56
C PHE A 71 -19.51 13.18 11.69
N ARG A 72 -18.62 14.14 11.91
CA ARG A 72 -17.19 13.88 12.11
C ARG A 72 -16.91 12.99 13.32
N ARG A 73 -17.61 13.22 14.44
CA ARG A 73 -17.45 12.40 15.65
C ARG A 73 -18.08 11.02 15.44
N PHE A 74 -19.25 10.95 14.81
CA PHE A 74 -19.91 9.71 14.44
C PHE A 74 -19.03 8.84 13.53
N PHE A 75 -18.46 9.42 12.47
CA PHE A 75 -17.58 8.74 11.53
C PHE A 75 -16.34 8.12 12.21
N LEU A 76 -15.75 8.83 13.17
CA LEU A 76 -14.56 8.33 13.87
C LEU A 76 -14.89 7.20 14.84
N ALA A 77 -16.09 7.20 15.42
CA ALA A 77 -16.56 6.21 16.38
C ALA A 77 -17.02 4.89 15.73
N ASN A 78 -17.44 4.90 14.47
CA ASN A 78 -17.92 3.69 13.79
C ASN A 78 -16.80 2.75 13.33
N ILE A 79 -16.76 1.55 13.89
CA ILE A 79 -15.73 0.54 13.60
C ILE A 79 -16.28 -0.60 12.71
N ASP A 80 -17.60 -0.80 12.68
CA ASP A 80 -18.19 -2.11 12.35
C ASP A 80 -18.64 -2.30 10.89
N LEU A 81 -18.69 -1.25 10.07
CA LEU A 81 -19.24 -1.36 8.70
C LEU A 81 -18.20 -1.72 7.63
N LYS A 82 -16.92 -1.83 7.99
CA LYS A 82 -15.84 -1.98 6.99
C LYS A 82 -15.80 -3.33 6.31
N ASP A 83 -16.43 -4.36 6.88
CA ASP A 83 -16.45 -5.70 6.29
C ASP A 83 -17.20 -5.72 4.95
N ALA A 84 -18.12 -4.77 4.73
CA ALA A 84 -18.78 -4.56 3.45
C ALA A 84 -17.94 -3.78 2.42
N PHE A 85 -16.79 -3.23 2.83
CA PHE A 85 -15.92 -2.37 2.02
C PHE A 85 -14.47 -2.92 2.04
N PRO A 86 -14.20 -4.01 1.32
CA PRO A 86 -12.93 -4.73 1.38
C PRO A 86 -11.71 -3.87 1.00
N LEU A 87 -11.84 -2.86 0.13
CA LEU A 87 -10.71 -1.99 -0.22
C LEU A 87 -10.35 -0.98 0.88
N LEU A 88 -11.24 -0.82 1.87
CA LEU A 88 -11.04 0.05 3.03
C LEU A 88 -10.61 -0.71 4.29
N VAL A 89 -10.67 -2.04 4.25
CA VAL A 89 -10.24 -2.91 5.36
C VAL A 89 -8.78 -2.62 5.72
N GLY A 90 -8.50 -2.50 7.02
CA GLY A 90 -7.16 -2.18 7.52
C GLY A 90 -6.79 -0.68 7.47
N ILE A 91 -7.59 0.18 6.82
CA ILE A 91 -7.37 1.63 6.83
C ILE A 91 -8.06 2.25 8.06
N LYS A 92 -7.34 3.09 8.80
CA LYS A 92 -7.87 3.77 10.00
C LYS A 92 -8.90 4.84 9.62
N ASN A 93 -9.95 5.01 10.45
CA ASN A 93 -11.03 6.00 10.21
C ASN A 93 -10.52 7.42 10.04
N ASN A 94 -9.49 7.81 10.79
CA ASN A 94 -8.89 9.13 10.65
C ASN A 94 -8.26 9.35 9.26
N ALA A 95 -7.67 8.31 8.67
CA ALA A 95 -7.12 8.36 7.32
C ALA A 95 -8.23 8.42 6.26
N LEU A 96 -9.28 7.62 6.42
CA LEU A 96 -10.47 7.67 5.55
C LEU A 96 -11.13 9.05 5.59
N LEU A 97 -11.33 9.61 6.79
CA LEU A 97 -11.91 10.93 6.97
C LEU A 97 -11.06 12.03 6.31
N ARG A 98 -9.73 12.00 6.49
CA ARG A 98 -8.82 12.95 5.82
C ARG A 98 -8.96 12.86 4.31
N ARG A 99 -8.94 11.65 3.76
CA ARG A 99 -9.08 11.43 2.32
C ARG A 99 -10.42 11.94 1.79
N TYR A 100 -11.51 11.67 2.51
CA TYR A 100 -12.83 12.16 2.14
C TYR A 100 -12.87 13.70 2.09
N LEU A 101 -12.30 14.37 3.10
CA LEU A 101 -12.23 15.83 3.14
C LEU A 101 -11.36 16.38 1.99
N GLU A 102 -10.24 15.75 1.66
CA GLU A 102 -9.43 16.09 0.48
C GLU A 102 -10.23 15.96 -0.82
N LEU A 103 -10.97 14.87 -1.00
CA LEU A 103 -11.81 14.64 -2.18
C LEU A 103 -12.93 15.68 -2.28
N MET A 104 -13.51 16.10 -1.16
CA MET A 104 -14.56 17.13 -1.15
C MET A 104 -14.00 18.53 -1.43
N ASN A 105 -12.85 18.85 -0.87
CA ASN A 105 -12.18 20.12 -1.11
C ASN A 105 -11.70 20.23 -2.57
N ALA A 106 -11.16 19.15 -3.14
CA ALA A 106 -10.81 19.08 -4.56
C ALA A 106 -12.06 19.21 -5.45
N ARG A 107 -13.20 18.63 -5.03
CA ARG A 107 -14.48 18.76 -5.75
C ARG A 107 -15.09 20.16 -5.69
N ASN A 108 -14.88 20.95 -4.63
CA ASN A 108 -15.32 22.35 -4.61
C ASN A 108 -14.60 23.23 -5.65
N VAL A 109 -13.41 22.84 -6.11
CA VAL A 109 -12.71 23.46 -7.25
C VAL A 109 -13.18 22.87 -8.59
N SER A 110 -13.84 21.71 -8.56
CA SER A 110 -14.15 20.83 -9.70
C SER A 110 -15.66 20.56 -9.87
N ILE A 111 -16.55 21.39 -9.31
CA ILE A 111 -18.01 21.27 -9.56
C ILE A 111 -18.29 21.44 -11.06
N SER A 112 -17.49 22.25 -11.76
CA SER A 112 -17.50 22.38 -13.23
C SER A 112 -17.18 21.07 -13.96
N PHE A 113 -16.33 20.21 -13.39
CA PHE A 113 -15.93 18.93 -14.00
C PHE A 113 -17.01 17.85 -13.82
N LEU A 114 -17.66 17.81 -12.66
CA LEU A 114 -18.76 16.87 -12.40
C LEU A 114 -20.04 17.21 -13.17
N MET A 115 -20.33 18.50 -13.42
CA MET A 115 -21.45 18.88 -14.30
C MET A 115 -21.21 18.53 -15.78
N SER A 116 -19.95 18.38 -16.19
CA SER A 116 -19.58 17.91 -17.53
C SER A 116 -19.84 16.41 -17.71
N LEU A 117 -19.55 15.59 -16.69
CA LEU A 117 -19.76 14.14 -16.75
C LEU A 117 -21.24 13.72 -16.67
N ARG A 118 -22.12 14.55 -16.06
CA ARG A 118 -23.56 14.26 -15.99
C ARG A 118 -24.33 14.60 -17.29
N ASN A 119 -23.74 15.35 -18.22
CA ASN A 119 -24.33 15.70 -19.52
C ASN A 119 -23.91 14.78 -20.67
N LEU A 120 -23.08 13.75 -20.42
CA LEU A 120 -22.64 12.79 -21.45
C LEU A 120 -23.38 11.45 -21.42
N SER A 121 -24.59 11.39 -20.85
CA SER A 121 -25.43 10.17 -20.85
C SER A 121 -26.84 10.39 -21.41
N PHE A 122 -27.00 11.33 -22.35
CA PHE A 122 -28.16 11.35 -23.23
C PHE A 122 -27.71 11.68 -24.66
N ASN A 123 -27.40 10.64 -25.41
CA ASN A 123 -27.60 10.56 -26.86
C ASN A 123 -28.15 9.16 -27.15
#